data_AF-A0A9E2R5Z6-F1
#
_entry.id   AF-A0A9E2R5Z6-F1
#
_cell.length_a   1.000
_cell.length_b   1.000
_cell.length_c   1.000
_cell.angle_alpha   90.00
_cell.angle_beta   90.00
_cell.angle_gamma   90.00
#
_symmetry.space_group_name_H-M   'P 1'
#
loop_
_entity.id
_entity.type
_entity.pdbx_description
1 polymer ?
#
loop_
_entity_poly.entity_id
_entity_poly.type
_entity_poly.pdbx_seq_one_letter_code
_entity_poly.pdbx_strand_id
1 'polypeptide(L)'
;MKSKSRTLTALVLGAACLAPAVALLAADPEAGFTSLFNGTDLTGWDGSPDLWSVQDGAITGRTTAEHPAKGNTFLIWKGGDVADFELRCSFRLQPGDDAGFAN
;
A
#
# COMPACT_ATOMS: atom_id res chain seq x y z
N MET A 1 -4.49 -68.15 14.38
CA MET A 1 -4.15 -66.82 14.94
C MET A 1 -3.54 -65.96 13.85
N LYS A 2 -4.24 -64.91 13.38
CA LYS A 2 -3.68 -63.66 12.84
C LYS A 2 -4.85 -62.71 12.54
N SER A 3 -5.16 -61.92 13.57
CA SER A 3 -5.95 -60.70 13.49
C SER A 3 -5.10 -59.62 12.85
N LYS A 4 -5.67 -58.80 11.95
CA LYS A 4 -5.98 -57.39 12.24
C LYS A 4 -6.54 -56.68 11.01
N SER A 5 -7.55 -55.87 11.29
CA SER A 5 -8.38 -55.12 10.39
C SER A 5 -7.96 -53.64 10.38
N ARG A 6 -8.32 -52.95 9.29
CA ARG A 6 -8.48 -51.50 9.08
C ARG A 6 -7.23 -50.63 8.88
N THR A 7 -7.27 -49.80 7.84
CA THR A 7 -7.12 -48.33 7.97
C THR A 7 -7.90 -47.64 6.84
N LEU A 8 -8.58 -46.54 7.20
CA LEU A 8 -9.51 -45.73 6.40
C LEU A 8 -8.78 -44.79 5.43
N THR A 9 -9.37 -44.58 4.25
CA THR A 9 -9.09 -43.45 3.37
C THR A 9 -9.58 -42.15 4.03
N ALA A 10 -8.69 -41.23 4.35
CA ALA A 10 -9.05 -39.88 4.81
C ALA A 10 -9.09 -38.94 3.60
N LEU A 11 -10.28 -38.47 3.24
CA LEU A 11 -10.48 -37.38 2.29
C LEU A 11 -10.36 -36.06 3.08
N VAL A 12 -9.25 -35.34 2.91
CA VAL A 12 -9.09 -33.99 3.47
C VAL A 12 -9.79 -33.01 2.54
N LEU A 13 -11.01 -32.58 2.88
CA LEU A 13 -11.58 -31.38 2.31
C LEU A 13 -10.87 -30.17 2.93
N GLY A 14 -9.96 -29.56 2.17
CA GLY A 14 -9.40 -28.25 2.51
C GLY A 14 -10.49 -27.20 2.42
N ALA A 15 -10.98 -26.73 3.57
CA ALA A 15 -11.80 -25.53 3.63
C ALA A 15 -10.90 -24.33 3.28
N ALA A 16 -11.07 -23.78 2.08
CA ALA A 16 -10.48 -22.50 1.71
C ALA A 16 -11.16 -21.41 2.55
N CYS A 17 -10.51 -20.99 3.64
CA CYS A 17 -10.89 -19.78 4.36
C CYS A 17 -10.66 -18.58 3.42
N LEU A 18 -11.70 -18.16 2.70
CA LEU A 18 -11.77 -16.79 2.18
C LEU A 18 -11.89 -15.87 3.40
N ALA A 19 -10.75 -15.38 3.90
CA ALA A 19 -10.77 -14.23 4.77
C ALA A 19 -11.31 -13.04 3.94
N PRO A 20 -12.33 -12.31 4.43
CA PRO A 20 -12.75 -11.09 3.75
C PRO A 20 -11.57 -10.11 3.81
N ALA A 21 -11.09 -9.70 2.64
CA ALA A 21 -10.23 -8.53 2.53
C ALA A 21 -11.06 -7.35 3.03
N VAL A 22 -10.82 -6.92 4.27
CA VAL A 22 -11.34 -5.65 4.77
C VAL A 22 -10.60 -4.59 3.98
N ALA A 23 -11.20 -4.14 2.88
CA ALA A 23 -10.78 -2.93 2.21
C ALA A 23 -10.93 -1.82 3.25
N LEU A 24 -9.80 -1.30 3.74
CA LEU A 24 -9.77 -0.11 4.57
C LEU A 24 -10.26 1.03 3.67
N LEU A 25 -11.57 1.25 3.62
CA LEU A 25 -12.16 2.39 2.94
C LEU A 25 -11.55 3.63 3.59
N ALA A 26 -10.95 4.49 2.77
CA ALA A 26 -10.47 5.78 3.23
C ALA A 26 -11.60 6.49 3.98
N ALA A 27 -11.31 7.02 5.16
CA ALA A 27 -12.31 7.75 5.94
C ALA A 27 -12.89 8.89 5.09
N ASP A 28 -14.17 9.20 5.28
CA ASP A 28 -14.80 10.33 4.59
C ASP A 28 -13.99 11.61 4.87
N PRO A 29 -13.70 12.42 3.84
CA PRO A 29 -12.94 13.63 4.02
C PRO A 29 -13.68 14.60 4.96
N GLU A 30 -12.91 15.40 5.70
CA GLU A 30 -13.47 16.48 6.50
C GLU A 30 -14.32 17.44 5.64
N ALA A 31 -15.33 18.07 6.23
CA ALA A 31 -16.20 19.00 5.51
C ALA A 31 -15.38 20.11 4.82
N GLY A 32 -15.58 20.28 3.51
CA GLY A 32 -14.84 21.25 2.70
C GLY A 32 -13.54 20.70 2.08
N PHE A 33 -13.13 19.47 2.39
CA PHE A 33 -11.99 18.80 1.77
C PHE A 33 -12.44 17.74 0.77
N THR A 34 -11.60 17.49 -0.23
CA THR A 34 -11.73 16.36 -1.14
C THR A 34 -10.50 15.47 -0.97
N SER A 35 -10.70 14.16 -0.86
CA SER A 35 -9.56 13.23 -0.80
C SER A 35 -8.89 13.15 -2.17
N LEU A 36 -7.59 13.45 -2.23
CA LEU A 36 -6.79 13.30 -3.46
C LEU A 36 -6.31 11.86 -3.69
N PHE A 37 -6.33 11.04 -2.62
CA PHE A 37 -5.89 9.65 -2.66
C PHE A 37 -7.09 8.72 -2.40
N ASN A 38 -7.23 7.70 -3.22
CA ASN A 38 -8.35 6.76 -3.16
C ASN A 38 -8.15 5.65 -2.10
N GLY A 39 -6.99 5.58 -1.46
CA GLY A 39 -6.68 4.56 -0.45
C GLY A 39 -6.08 3.27 -1.02
N THR A 40 -6.13 3.05 -2.33
CA THR A 40 -5.84 1.74 -2.94
C THR A 40 -4.69 1.76 -3.93
N ASP A 41 -4.56 2.82 -4.74
CA ASP A 41 -3.60 2.88 -5.84
C ASP A 41 -3.28 4.32 -6.24
N LEU A 42 -2.41 4.46 -7.24
CA LEU A 42 -1.94 5.76 -7.74
C LEU A 42 -2.80 6.29 -8.91
N THR A 43 -4.06 5.85 -9.05
CA THR A 43 -4.97 6.42 -10.06
C THR A 43 -5.09 7.93 -9.86
N GLY A 44 -4.85 8.69 -10.93
CA GLY A 44 -4.82 10.15 -10.88
C GLY A 44 -3.49 10.73 -10.40
N TRP A 45 -2.44 9.92 -10.28
CA TRP A 45 -1.07 10.37 -9.98
C TRP A 45 -0.11 9.93 -11.09
N ASP A 46 0.94 10.71 -11.30
CA ASP A 46 1.99 10.47 -12.29
C ASP A 46 3.38 10.53 -11.63
N GLY A 47 4.19 9.51 -11.85
CA GLY A 47 5.50 9.34 -11.24
C GLY A 47 6.11 8.00 -11.63
N SER A 48 7.40 7.82 -11.33
CA SER A 48 8.08 6.56 -11.66
C SER A 48 7.51 5.39 -10.84
N PRO A 49 7.00 4.32 -11.47
CA PRO A 49 6.50 3.14 -10.76
C PRO A 49 7.60 2.36 -10.03
N ASP A 50 8.87 2.59 -10.39
CA ASP A 50 10.02 1.99 -9.69
C ASP A 50 10.26 2.63 -8.31
N LEU A 51 9.71 3.83 -8.07
CA LEU A 51 9.94 4.63 -6.87
C LEU A 51 8.67 4.86 -6.05
N TRP A 52 7.51 4.85 -6.70
CA TRP A 52 6.23 5.18 -6.08
C TRP A 52 5.27 3.99 -6.13
N SER A 53 4.70 3.67 -4.97
CA SER A 53 3.74 2.59 -4.80
C SER A 53 2.71 2.94 -3.72
N VAL A 54 1.71 2.08 -3.51
CA VAL A 54 0.85 2.12 -2.33
C VAL A 54 1.19 0.93 -1.45
N GLN A 55 1.51 1.18 -0.19
CA GLN A 55 1.81 0.15 0.81
C GLN A 55 1.04 0.49 2.08
N ASP A 56 0.40 -0.52 2.68
CA ASP A 56 -0.42 -0.39 3.89
C ASP A 56 -1.44 0.75 3.84
N GLY A 57 -2.04 0.98 2.67
CA GLY A 57 -3.02 2.05 2.46
C GLY A 57 -2.43 3.45 2.48
N ALA A 58 -1.12 3.61 2.20
CA ALA A 58 -0.46 4.90 2.09
C ALA A 58 0.43 4.97 0.83
N ILE A 59 0.45 6.14 0.20
CA ILE A 59 1.42 6.44 -0.86
C ILE A 59 2.83 6.35 -0.26
N THR A 60 3.68 5.54 -0.89
CA THR A 60 5.04 5.23 -0.42
C THR A 60 6.03 5.55 -1.53
N GLY A 61 6.90 6.52 -1.25
CA GLY A 61 8.10 6.80 -2.04
C GLY A 61 9.29 6.05 -1.46
N ARG A 62 10.04 5.32 -2.29
CA ARG A 62 11.22 4.57 -1.84
C ARG A 62 12.26 4.47 -2.93
N THR A 63 13.52 4.71 -2.57
CA THR A 63 14.69 4.36 -3.38
C THR A 63 15.36 3.11 -2.81
N THR A 64 15.94 2.28 -3.68
CA THR A 64 16.79 1.16 -3.27
C THR A 64 18.14 1.22 -4.00
N ALA A 65 19.07 0.33 -3.66
CA ALA A 65 20.33 0.22 -4.40
C ALA A 65 20.10 -0.22 -5.86
N GLU A 66 19.08 -1.04 -6.08
CA GLU A 66 18.65 -1.53 -7.40
C GLU A 66 17.86 -0.46 -8.18
N HIS A 67 17.08 0.35 -7.46
CA HIS A 67 16.27 1.43 -8.01
C HIS A 67 16.63 2.78 -7.36
N PRO A 68 17.83 3.33 -7.67
CA PRO A 68 18.23 4.61 -7.14
C PRO A 68 17.50 5.76 -7.87
N ALA A 69 17.16 6.82 -7.14
CA ALA A 69 16.76 8.07 -7.78
C ALA A 69 17.98 8.74 -8.45
N LYS A 70 17.87 9.05 -9.75
CA LYS A 70 18.92 9.72 -10.52
C LYS A 70 18.70 11.23 -10.52
N GLY A 71 18.61 11.82 -9.33
CA GLY A 71 18.22 13.21 -9.09
C GLY A 71 16.83 13.33 -8.49
N ASN A 72 16.25 14.54 -8.54
CA ASN A 72 14.92 14.79 -7.99
C ASN A 72 13.85 14.07 -8.82
N THR A 73 13.00 13.32 -8.13
CA THR A 73 11.83 12.67 -8.72
C THR A 73 10.58 13.09 -7.96
N PHE A 74 9.45 13.14 -8.65
CA PHE A 74 8.19 13.60 -8.07
C PHE A 74 7.09 12.58 -8.31
N LEU A 75 6.09 12.61 -7.43
CA LEU A 75 4.77 12.07 -7.68
C LEU A 75 3.82 13.25 -7.80
N ILE A 76 3.14 13.37 -8.94
CA ILE A 76 2.37 14.55 -9.32
C ILE A 76 0.91 14.15 -9.44
N TRP A 77 0.03 14.78 -8.65
CA TRP A 77 -1.41 14.60 -8.81
C TRP A 77 -1.88 15.22 -10.13
N LYS A 78 -2.76 14.51 -10.85
CA LYS A 78 -3.21 14.83 -12.21
C LYS A 78 -4.70 15.17 -12.29
N GLY A 79 -5.37 15.39 -11.17
CA GLY A 79 -6.81 15.66 -11.15
C GLY A 79 -7.20 17.08 -11.56
N GLY A 80 -6.24 17.96 -11.88
CA GLY A 80 -6.49 19.28 -12.44
C GLY A 80 -5.50 20.34 -11.96
N ASP A 81 -5.73 21.59 -12.36
CA ASP A 81 -4.99 22.74 -11.88
C ASP A 81 -5.63 23.28 -10.59
N VAL A 82 -4.79 23.62 -9.61
CA VAL A 82 -5.19 24.27 -8.36
C VAL A 82 -4.55 25.64 -8.26
N ALA A 83 -5.28 26.60 -7.70
CA ALA A 83 -4.75 27.94 -7.39
C ALA A 83 -4.46 28.03 -5.89
N ASP A 84 -5.36 28.65 -5.13
CA ASP A 84 -5.27 28.70 -3.68
C ASP A 84 -5.92 27.45 -3.08
N PHE A 85 -5.17 26.71 -2.26
CA PHE A 85 -5.65 25.49 -1.62
C PHE A 85 -5.05 25.30 -0.22
N GLU A 86 -5.75 24.52 0.61
CA GLU A 86 -5.23 23.98 1.86
C GLU A 86 -5.01 22.47 1.67
N LEU A 87 -3.78 22.01 1.88
CA LEU A 87 -3.44 20.59 1.85
C LEU A 87 -3.22 20.07 3.26
N ARG A 88 -3.95 19.01 3.61
CA ARG A 88 -3.73 18.25 4.83
C ARG A 88 -3.27 16.85 4.48
N CYS A 89 -2.20 16.41 5.12
CA CYS A 89 -1.71 15.05 5.02
C CYS A 89 -1.03 14.63 6.31
N SER A 90 -1.07 13.33 6.58
CA SER A 90 -0.21 12.67 7.55
C SER A 90 0.94 12.02 6.78
N PHE A 91 2.14 12.08 7.33
CA PHE A 91 3.31 11.43 6.74
C PHE A 91 4.10 10.69 7.80
N ARG A 92 4.87 9.70 7.34
CA ARG A 92 5.87 8.98 8.13
C ARG A 92 7.15 8.95 7.33
N LEU A 93 8.26 9.25 7.98
CA LEU A 93 9.60 9.05 7.42
C LEU A 93 10.23 7.83 8.09
N GLN A 94 10.86 6.99 7.29
CA GLN A 94 11.66 5.88 7.78
C GLN A 94 13.15 6.27 7.65
N PRO A 95 13.91 6.28 8.75
CA PRO A 95 15.35 6.50 8.68
C PRO A 95 16.06 5.49 7.79
N GLY A 96 17.05 5.98 7.03
CA GLY A 96 17.99 5.15 6.29
C GLY A 96 19.14 4.62 7.14
N ASP A 97 19.28 5.12 8.38
CA ASP A 97 20.33 4.74 9.32
C ASP A 97 19.86 4.72 10.78
N ASP A 98 20.74 4.21 11.66
CA ASP A 98 20.50 4.12 13.11
C ASP A 98 20.53 5.48 13.82
N ALA A 99 20.97 6.54 13.13
CA ALA A 99 21.02 7.91 13.66
C ALA A 99 19.69 8.67 13.43
N GLY A 100 18.75 8.07 12.71
CA GLY A 100 17.45 8.68 12.43
C GLY A 100 17.45 9.59 11.20
N PHE A 101 18.49 9.58 10.37
CA PHE A 101 18.55 10.40 9.17
C PHE A 101 17.62 9.84 8.09
N ALA A 102 16.77 10.70 7.54
CA ALA A 102 15.88 10.40 6.42
C ALA A 102 15.94 11.55 5.40
N ASN A 103 15.93 11.22 4.12
CA ASN A 103 15.98 12.14 2.99
C ASN A 103 15.01 11.72 1.88
#